data_AF-A0A2E5ZCQ3-F1
#
_entry.id   AF-A0A2E5ZCQ3-F1
#
_cell.length_a   1.000
_cell.length_b   1.000
_cell.length_c   1.000
_cell.angle_alpha   90.00
_cell.angle_beta   90.00
_cell.angle_gamma   90.00
#
_symmetry.space_group_name_H-M   'P 1'
#
loop_
_entity.id
_entity.type
_entity.pdbx_description
1 polymer ?
#
loop_
_entity_poly.entity_id
_entity_poly.type
_entity_poly.pdbx_seq_one_letter_code
_entity_poly.pdbx_strand_id
1 'polypeptide(L)'
;MSNAIEKLILAASKLRDESEVLARRLENDGIADCVYNPLMYAWQLHEAYIRLAGGSGAKTILLGMNPGPHGMGQMGIPFAATSVVRNLLKISDIEVGQPARKHQNRKVNGLMHPKEEVSGTRLWGVLSQRYGAASEIFRNVFVLNHCPLMIFSGARGTNITPNNISGNVVDELLATCDEHLRQVVTSLGANKVIGVGKYAESRAIKALSGTQNTILSCWHPSPASPLANRNGGADWRENILAVLP
;
A
#
# COMPACT_ATOMS: atom_id res chain seq x y z
N MET A 1 0.59 22.47 8.37
CA MET A 1 0.02 21.11 8.47
C MET A 1 -1.05 20.84 7.41
N SER A 2 -2.03 21.75 7.18
CA SER A 2 -3.05 21.60 6.11
C SER A 2 -2.48 21.39 4.71
N ASN A 3 -1.38 22.07 4.36
CA ASN A 3 -0.75 21.96 3.04
C ASN A 3 -0.21 20.55 2.71
N ALA A 4 0.31 19.80 3.69
CA ALA A 4 0.86 18.47 3.44
C ALA A 4 -0.26 17.46 3.11
N ILE A 5 -1.37 17.51 3.84
CA ILE A 5 -2.54 16.64 3.62
C ILE A 5 -3.11 16.88 2.21
N GLU A 6 -3.35 18.13 1.83
CA GLU A 6 -3.91 18.44 0.51
C GLU A 6 -2.98 18.03 -0.63
N LYS A 7 -1.65 18.20 -0.47
CA LYS A 7 -0.67 17.69 -1.45
C LYS A 7 -0.68 16.16 -1.57
N LEU A 8 -0.84 15.44 -0.45
CA LEU A 8 -0.93 13.98 -0.46
C LEU A 8 -2.22 13.50 -1.12
N ILE A 9 -3.35 14.16 -0.86
CA ILE A 9 -4.63 13.86 -1.50
C ILE A 9 -4.52 14.10 -3.01
N LEU A 10 -3.93 15.23 -3.43
CA LEU A 10 -3.71 15.54 -4.84
C LEU A 10 -2.78 14.53 -5.53
N ALA A 11 -1.68 14.14 -4.89
CA ALA A 11 -0.78 13.12 -5.41
C ALA A 11 -1.50 11.77 -5.56
N ALA A 12 -2.25 11.36 -4.54
CA ALA A 12 -3.02 10.11 -4.56
C ALA A 12 -4.15 10.12 -5.60
N SER A 13 -4.83 11.26 -5.80
CA SER A 13 -5.89 11.37 -6.83
C SER A 13 -5.31 11.33 -8.23
N LYS A 14 -4.15 11.97 -8.43
CA LYS A 14 -3.41 11.87 -9.70
C LYS A 14 -3.01 10.42 -9.99
N LEU A 15 -2.40 9.74 -9.01
CA LEU A 15 -2.06 8.32 -9.12
C LEU A 15 -3.30 7.46 -9.41
N ARG A 16 -4.42 7.71 -8.72
CA ARG A 16 -5.69 7.01 -8.94
C ARG A 16 -6.11 7.09 -10.40
N ASP A 17 -6.17 8.30 -10.94
CA ASP A 17 -6.72 8.54 -12.28
C ASP A 17 -5.78 8.01 -13.37
N GLU A 18 -4.46 8.26 -13.25
CA GLU A 18 -3.45 7.79 -14.21
C GLU A 18 -3.34 6.25 -14.20
N SER A 19 -3.34 5.63 -13.01
CA SER A 19 -3.27 4.18 -12.89
C SER A 19 -4.53 3.46 -13.37
N GLU A 20 -5.71 4.11 -13.36
CA GLU A 20 -6.93 3.52 -13.93
C GLU A 20 -6.85 3.43 -15.46
N VAL A 21 -6.30 4.44 -16.12
CA VAL A 21 -6.05 4.39 -17.57
C VAL A 21 -5.10 3.24 -17.92
N LEU A 22 -4.03 3.10 -17.14
CA LEU A 22 -3.05 2.02 -17.32
C LEU A 22 -3.64 0.64 -16.97
N ALA A 23 -4.53 0.55 -15.98
CA ALA A 23 -5.26 -0.67 -15.66
C ALA A 23 -6.10 -1.17 -16.86
N ARG A 24 -6.81 -0.27 -17.55
CA ARG A 24 -7.57 -0.62 -18.75
C ARG A 24 -6.65 -1.06 -19.89
N ARG A 25 -5.50 -0.40 -20.07
CA ARG A 25 -4.51 -0.79 -21.08
C ARG A 25 -3.88 -2.16 -20.81
N LEU A 26 -3.54 -2.47 -19.55
CA LEU A 26 -3.06 -3.80 -19.15
C LEU A 26 -4.03 -4.91 -19.55
N GLU A 27 -5.34 -4.66 -19.43
CA GLU A 27 -6.36 -5.60 -19.87
C GLU A 27 -6.49 -5.68 -21.39
N ASN A 28 -6.52 -4.53 -22.07
CA ASN A 28 -6.65 -4.49 -23.53
C ASN A 28 -5.45 -5.11 -24.26
N ASP A 29 -4.25 -4.96 -23.70
CA ASP A 29 -3.01 -5.54 -24.23
C ASP A 29 -2.86 -7.03 -23.89
N GLY A 30 -3.82 -7.62 -23.16
CA GLY A 30 -3.79 -9.04 -22.77
C GLY A 30 -2.73 -9.38 -21.72
N ILE A 31 -2.16 -8.39 -21.04
CA ILE A 31 -1.15 -8.58 -19.98
C ILE A 31 -1.82 -9.03 -18.67
N ALA A 32 -3.08 -8.62 -18.45
CA ALA A 32 -3.90 -9.03 -17.31
C ALA A 32 -5.32 -9.33 -17.77
N ASP A 33 -6.00 -10.27 -17.13
CA ASP A 33 -7.41 -10.59 -17.45
C ASP A 33 -8.38 -9.67 -16.70
N CYS A 34 -7.96 -9.15 -15.54
CA CYS A 34 -8.75 -8.21 -14.75
C CYS A 34 -7.85 -7.41 -13.83
N VAL A 35 -8.06 -6.10 -13.75
CA VAL A 35 -7.30 -5.20 -12.89
C VAL A 35 -8.25 -4.39 -12.01
N TYR A 36 -7.98 -4.37 -10.70
CA TYR A 36 -8.71 -3.53 -9.75
C TYR A 36 -7.83 -2.36 -9.30
N ASN A 37 -8.42 -1.17 -9.24
CA ASN A 37 -7.84 0.01 -8.62
C ASN A 37 -8.66 0.39 -7.37
N PRO A 38 -8.21 0.04 -6.15
CA PRO A 38 -8.91 0.39 -4.92
C PRO A 38 -9.04 1.89 -4.70
N LEU A 39 -8.17 2.71 -5.30
CA LEU A 39 -8.29 4.16 -5.17
C LEU A 39 -9.53 4.70 -5.91
N MET A 40 -10.09 3.95 -6.87
CA MET A 40 -11.36 4.32 -7.53
C MET A 40 -12.57 4.01 -6.63
N TYR A 41 -12.68 2.77 -6.16
CA TYR A 41 -13.90 2.32 -5.47
C TYR A 41 -13.86 2.46 -3.94
N ALA A 42 -12.69 2.69 -3.34
CA ALA A 42 -12.52 2.91 -1.90
C ALA A 42 -11.91 4.29 -1.59
N TRP A 43 -12.10 5.27 -2.48
CA TRP A 43 -11.47 6.60 -2.37
C TRP A 43 -11.75 7.28 -1.02
N GLN A 44 -13.00 7.28 -0.56
CA GLN A 44 -13.37 7.96 0.68
C GLN A 44 -12.62 7.40 1.91
N LEU A 45 -12.41 6.08 1.97
CA LEU A 45 -11.58 5.46 3.02
C LEU A 45 -10.10 5.83 2.87
N HIS A 46 -9.60 5.83 1.63
CA HIS A 46 -8.21 6.20 1.37
C HIS A 46 -7.93 7.67 1.73
N GLU A 47 -8.84 8.58 1.38
CA GLU A 47 -8.75 9.99 1.75
C GLU A 47 -8.83 10.18 3.26
N ALA A 48 -9.75 9.50 3.95
CA ALA A 48 -9.83 9.52 5.41
C ALA A 48 -8.50 9.04 6.06
N TYR A 49 -7.89 7.99 5.50
CA TYR A 49 -6.57 7.54 5.90
C TYR A 49 -5.48 8.62 5.69
N ILE A 50 -5.44 9.27 4.53
CA ILE A 50 -4.48 10.35 4.27
C ILE A 50 -4.67 11.52 5.25
N ARG A 51 -5.91 11.91 5.53
CA ARG A 51 -6.21 12.99 6.48
C ARG A 51 -5.76 12.64 7.90
N LEU A 52 -5.92 11.39 8.32
CA LEU A 52 -5.47 10.88 9.61
C LEU A 52 -3.93 10.78 9.70
N ALA A 53 -3.28 10.25 8.66
CA ALA A 53 -1.87 9.91 8.69
C ALA A 53 -0.95 11.05 8.25
N GLY A 54 -1.34 11.83 7.23
CA GLY A 54 -0.49 12.80 6.54
C GLY A 54 -0.23 14.09 7.32
N GLY A 55 -1.06 14.41 8.32
CA GLY A 55 -0.92 15.60 9.15
C GLY A 55 0.00 15.46 10.37
N SER A 56 0.43 14.24 10.68
CA SER A 56 0.98 13.89 12.00
C SER A 56 2.51 14.05 12.12
N GLY A 57 3.20 14.38 11.03
CA GLY A 57 4.62 14.76 11.05
C GLY A 57 5.63 13.63 10.78
N ALA A 58 5.17 12.43 10.38
CA ALA A 58 6.05 11.32 10.02
C ALA A 58 7.15 11.72 9.03
N LYS A 59 8.38 11.31 9.34
CA LYS A 59 9.57 11.49 8.47
C LYS A 59 10.07 10.20 7.84
N THR A 60 9.46 9.08 8.20
CA THR A 60 9.75 7.75 7.67
C THR A 60 8.54 7.20 6.91
N ILE A 61 8.75 6.71 5.70
CA ILE A 61 7.72 5.99 4.92
C ILE A 61 7.98 4.49 5.00
N LEU A 62 6.97 3.70 5.34
CA LEU A 62 6.94 2.25 5.16
C LEU A 62 6.32 1.95 3.80
N LEU A 63 7.15 1.49 2.85
CA LEU A 63 6.73 1.28 1.47
C LEU A 63 6.47 -0.20 1.20
N GLY A 64 5.24 -0.55 0.85
CA GLY A 64 4.84 -1.86 0.31
C GLY A 64 4.82 -1.90 -1.21
N MET A 65 4.51 -3.08 -1.75
CA MET A 65 4.47 -3.32 -3.19
C MET A 65 3.15 -2.86 -3.81
N ASN A 66 2.08 -3.59 -3.54
CA ASN A 66 0.74 -3.35 -4.09
C ASN A 66 -0.33 -3.97 -3.19
N PRO A 67 -1.62 -3.68 -3.40
CA PRO A 67 -2.69 -4.18 -2.54
C PRO A 67 -2.78 -5.72 -2.52
N GLY A 68 -2.98 -6.28 -1.33
CA GLY A 68 -3.47 -7.65 -1.19
C GLY A 68 -5.00 -7.74 -1.29
N PRO A 69 -5.55 -8.93 -1.62
CA PRO A 69 -6.97 -9.12 -1.88
C PRO A 69 -7.86 -9.07 -0.65
N HIS A 70 -7.28 -9.14 0.56
CA HIS A 70 -8.02 -9.16 1.82
C HIS A 70 -7.85 -7.87 2.63
N GLY A 71 -6.90 -7.01 2.22
CA GLY A 71 -6.58 -5.75 2.88
C GLY A 71 -6.91 -4.56 2.00
N MET A 72 -5.88 -3.88 1.49
CA MET A 72 -6.05 -2.66 0.68
C MET A 72 -6.99 -2.86 -0.53
N GLY A 73 -7.03 -4.07 -1.12
CA GLY A 73 -7.99 -4.41 -2.18
C GLY A 73 -9.47 -4.41 -1.77
N GLN A 74 -9.76 -4.40 -0.47
CA GLN A 74 -11.11 -4.34 0.05
C GLN A 74 -11.47 -2.93 0.54
N MET A 75 -10.50 -2.17 1.06
CA MET A 75 -10.77 -0.96 1.85
C MET A 75 -9.87 0.23 1.53
N GLY A 76 -9.03 0.15 0.51
CA GLY A 76 -8.21 1.27 0.03
C GLY A 76 -7.03 1.68 0.92
N ILE A 77 -6.84 1.07 2.10
CA ILE A 77 -5.77 1.45 3.05
C ILE A 77 -4.57 0.48 2.95
N PRO A 78 -3.32 0.97 2.79
CA PRO A 78 -2.12 0.13 2.68
C PRO A 78 -1.95 -0.85 3.84
N PHE A 79 -1.63 -2.11 3.52
CA PHE A 79 -1.48 -3.20 4.49
C PHE A 79 -2.66 -3.32 5.48
N ALA A 80 -3.85 -2.82 5.19
CA ALA A 80 -4.92 -2.86 6.17
C ALA A 80 -5.56 -4.24 6.29
N ALA A 81 -6.30 -4.45 7.37
CA ALA A 81 -7.28 -5.51 7.53
C ALA A 81 -8.52 -4.90 8.21
N THR A 82 -9.69 -5.55 8.18
CA THR A 82 -10.91 -4.87 8.67
C THR A 82 -10.82 -4.49 10.15
N SER A 83 -10.16 -5.33 10.95
CA SER A 83 -9.87 -5.05 12.36
C SER A 83 -8.95 -3.85 12.54
N VAL A 84 -7.93 -3.68 11.70
CA VAL A 84 -7.02 -2.52 11.74
C VAL A 84 -7.79 -1.24 11.47
N VAL A 85 -8.61 -1.20 10.43
CA VAL A 85 -9.34 0.01 10.03
C VAL A 85 -10.34 0.42 11.11
N ARG A 86 -11.15 -0.52 11.60
CA ARG A 86 -12.16 -0.22 12.61
C ARG A 86 -11.55 0.03 14.00
N ASN A 87 -10.64 -0.83 14.45
CA ASN A 87 -10.25 -0.85 15.86
C ASN A 87 -9.03 0.04 16.14
N LEU A 88 -8.06 0.09 15.24
CA LEU A 88 -6.83 0.88 15.42
C LEU A 88 -6.97 2.28 14.80
N LEU A 89 -7.37 2.35 13.53
CA LEU A 89 -7.49 3.62 12.81
C LEU A 89 -8.78 4.38 13.14
N LYS A 90 -9.77 3.71 13.74
CA LYS A 90 -11.08 4.27 14.10
C LYS A 90 -11.81 4.88 12.90
N ILE A 91 -11.62 4.29 11.72
CA ILE A 91 -12.36 4.64 10.51
C ILE A 91 -13.49 3.62 10.36
N SER A 92 -14.73 4.11 10.36
CA SER A 92 -15.96 3.32 10.21
C SER A 92 -16.96 4.05 9.32
N ASP A 93 -18.05 3.37 8.98
CA ASP A 93 -19.25 4.00 8.38
C ASP A 93 -19.02 4.67 7.01
N ILE A 94 -17.97 4.25 6.29
CA ILE A 94 -17.72 4.65 4.91
C ILE A 94 -17.96 3.44 4.00
N GLU A 95 -18.87 3.61 3.04
CA GLU A 95 -19.19 2.59 2.06
C GLU A 95 -18.06 2.43 1.04
N VAL A 96 -17.82 1.20 0.61
CA VAL A 96 -16.89 0.88 -0.48
C VAL A 96 -17.69 0.49 -1.70
N GLY A 97 -17.42 1.18 -2.81
CA GLY A 97 -18.00 0.89 -4.10
C GLY A 97 -17.49 -0.41 -4.70
N GLN A 98 -17.56 -0.51 -6.03
CA GLN A 98 -17.20 -1.72 -6.75
C GLN A 98 -16.24 -1.41 -7.91
N PRO A 99 -15.31 -2.31 -8.25
CA PRO A 99 -14.48 -2.14 -9.43
C PRO A 99 -15.33 -2.18 -10.70
N ALA A 100 -14.94 -1.40 -11.71
CA ALA A 100 -15.69 -1.24 -12.96
C ALA A 100 -15.85 -2.58 -13.70
N ARG A 101 -14.79 -3.40 -13.73
CA ARG A 101 -14.84 -4.79 -14.16
C ARG A 101 -14.62 -5.69 -12.97
N LYS A 102 -15.51 -6.67 -12.78
CA LYS A 102 -15.46 -7.60 -11.64
C LYS A 102 -14.99 -8.96 -12.10
N HIS A 103 -14.05 -9.53 -11.37
CA HIS A 103 -13.70 -10.93 -11.52
C HIS A 103 -14.55 -11.77 -10.56
N GLN A 104 -15.19 -12.83 -11.07
CA GLN A 104 -16.11 -13.69 -10.32
C GLN A 104 -15.56 -14.20 -8.97
N ASN A 105 -14.26 -14.50 -8.92
CA ASN A 105 -13.55 -15.03 -7.76
C ASN A 105 -12.90 -13.97 -6.86
N ARG A 106 -13.11 -12.68 -7.14
CA ARG A 106 -12.46 -11.56 -6.42
C ARG A 106 -13.52 -10.52 -6.01
N LYS A 107 -14.39 -10.90 -5.08
CA LYS A 107 -15.42 -10.01 -4.53
C LYS A 107 -14.78 -8.89 -3.69
N VAL A 108 -15.35 -7.69 -3.79
CA VAL A 108 -15.03 -6.55 -2.94
C VAL A 108 -16.20 -6.35 -1.97
N ASN A 109 -15.93 -6.55 -0.67
CA ASN A 109 -16.91 -6.52 0.41
C ASN A 109 -16.70 -5.31 1.35
N GLY A 110 -15.77 -4.41 1.04
CA GLY A 110 -15.49 -3.25 1.88
C GLY A 110 -15.03 -3.61 3.29
N LEU A 111 -15.49 -2.83 4.27
CA LEU A 111 -15.25 -3.08 5.69
C LEU A 111 -15.99 -4.32 6.23
N MET A 112 -16.89 -4.93 5.45
CA MET A 112 -17.58 -6.17 5.80
C MET A 112 -16.84 -7.42 5.29
N HIS A 113 -15.61 -7.26 4.78
CA HIS A 113 -14.83 -8.40 4.32
C HIS A 113 -14.56 -9.40 5.47
N PRO A 114 -14.88 -10.70 5.32
CA PRO A 114 -14.86 -11.65 6.44
C PRO A 114 -13.46 -12.16 6.80
N LYS A 115 -12.45 -11.86 5.98
CA LYS A 115 -11.07 -12.34 6.16
C LYS A 115 -10.18 -11.19 6.61
N GLU A 116 -9.25 -11.49 7.50
CA GLU A 116 -8.19 -10.57 7.88
C GLU A 116 -6.94 -10.83 7.03
N GLU A 117 -6.31 -9.75 6.54
CA GLU A 117 -5.05 -9.85 5.81
C GLU A 117 -3.89 -10.07 6.77
N VAL A 118 -3.33 -11.29 6.80
CA VAL A 118 -2.25 -11.68 7.73
C VAL A 118 -1.05 -10.72 7.69
N SER A 119 -0.61 -10.33 6.49
CA SER A 119 0.49 -9.37 6.33
C SER A 119 0.17 -8.02 6.95
N GLY A 120 -1.06 -7.56 6.76
CA GLY A 120 -1.55 -6.32 7.31
C GLY A 120 -1.66 -6.33 8.82
N THR A 121 -2.30 -7.36 9.38
CA THR A 121 -2.42 -7.55 10.83
C THR A 121 -1.04 -7.60 11.50
N ARG A 122 -0.06 -8.28 10.89
CA ARG A 122 1.33 -8.32 11.40
C ARG A 122 1.98 -6.95 11.42
N LEU A 123 1.92 -6.21 10.30
CA LEU A 123 2.55 -4.90 10.20
C LEU A 123 1.94 -3.90 11.20
N TRP A 124 0.63 -3.70 11.14
CA TRP A 124 -0.06 -2.77 12.04
C TRP A 124 -0.02 -3.20 13.50
N GLY A 125 0.01 -4.51 13.77
CA GLY A 125 0.21 -5.05 15.11
C GLY A 125 1.56 -4.63 15.72
N VAL A 126 2.66 -4.74 14.96
CA VAL A 126 3.98 -4.29 15.42
C VAL A 126 4.01 -2.78 15.61
N LEU A 127 3.41 -2.00 14.71
CA LEU A 127 3.35 -0.55 14.85
C LEU A 127 2.56 -0.12 16.09
N SER A 128 1.41 -0.76 16.34
CA SER A 128 0.61 -0.48 17.53
C SER A 128 1.32 -0.93 18.81
N GLN A 129 2.04 -2.06 18.79
CA GLN A 129 2.85 -2.48 19.94
C GLN A 129 4.00 -1.50 20.23
N ARG A 130 4.66 -0.96 19.20
CA ARG A 130 5.80 -0.04 19.35
C ARG A 130 5.37 1.37 19.76
N TYR A 131 4.35 1.92 19.11
CA TYR A 131 3.98 3.34 19.24
C TYR A 131 2.65 3.57 19.95
N GLY A 132 1.81 2.56 20.11
CA GLY A 132 0.49 2.68 20.73
C GLY A 132 -0.61 3.04 19.73
N ALA A 133 -1.29 4.16 19.98
CA ALA A 133 -2.45 4.62 19.20
C ALA A 133 -2.05 5.11 17.79
N ALA A 134 -3.03 5.19 16.88
CA ALA A 134 -2.80 5.63 15.50
C ALA A 134 -2.12 7.02 15.40
N SER A 135 -2.47 7.96 16.28
CA SER A 135 -1.83 9.29 16.33
C SER A 135 -0.32 9.20 16.56
N GLU A 136 0.12 8.29 17.43
CA GLU A 136 1.54 8.09 17.75
C GLU A 136 2.26 7.30 16.66
N ILE A 137 1.59 6.34 16.03
CA ILE A 137 2.13 5.66 14.83
C ILE A 137 2.44 6.70 13.75
N PHE A 138 1.49 7.60 13.44
CA PHE A 138 1.62 8.57 12.35
C PHE A 138 2.52 9.77 12.67
N ARG A 139 2.93 9.96 13.93
CA ARG A 139 4.05 10.85 14.25
C ARG A 139 5.39 10.29 13.78
N ASN A 140 5.50 8.97 13.66
CA ASN A 140 6.75 8.27 13.39
C ASN A 140 6.84 7.75 11.95
N VAL A 141 5.77 7.12 11.46
CA VAL A 141 5.75 6.45 10.15
C VAL A 141 4.49 6.75 9.35
N PHE A 142 4.64 6.82 8.03
CA PHE A 142 3.54 6.86 7.06
C PHE A 142 3.56 5.58 6.22
N VAL A 143 2.44 4.87 6.06
CA VAL A 143 2.39 3.58 5.36
C VAL A 143 1.86 3.79 3.94
N LEU A 144 2.60 3.32 2.94
CA LEU A 144 2.28 3.54 1.53
C LEU A 144 2.49 2.25 0.73
N ASN A 145 1.69 2.01 -0.30
CA ASN A 145 2.03 1.05 -1.36
C ASN A 145 2.59 1.80 -2.57
N HIS A 146 3.62 1.24 -3.20
CA HIS A 146 4.20 1.81 -4.42
C HIS A 146 3.19 1.79 -5.57
N CYS A 147 2.62 0.63 -5.89
CA CYS A 147 1.62 0.48 -6.93
C CYS A 147 0.22 0.34 -6.32
N PRO A 148 -0.81 1.05 -6.83
CA PRO A 148 -2.16 0.97 -6.28
C PRO A 148 -2.96 -0.21 -6.86
N LEU A 149 -2.47 -0.88 -7.91
CA LEU A 149 -3.27 -1.84 -8.67
C LEU A 149 -3.16 -3.27 -8.11
N MET A 150 -4.29 -3.97 -8.14
CA MET A 150 -4.34 -5.43 -8.07
C MET A 150 -4.51 -6.00 -9.46
N ILE A 151 -3.67 -6.96 -9.81
CA ILE A 151 -3.61 -7.49 -11.16
C ILE A 151 -3.92 -8.98 -11.09
N PHE A 152 -4.88 -9.44 -11.90
CA PHE A 152 -5.34 -10.81 -11.91
C PHE A 152 -5.18 -11.46 -13.28
N SER A 153 -4.82 -12.75 -13.26
CA SER A 153 -4.69 -13.57 -14.47
C SER A 153 -5.39 -14.94 -14.34
N GLY A 154 -5.94 -15.39 -15.45
CA GLY A 154 -6.69 -16.62 -15.67
C GLY A 154 -8.09 -16.62 -15.04
N ALA A 155 -8.89 -17.62 -15.38
CA ALA A 155 -10.26 -17.80 -14.88
C ALA A 155 -10.38 -17.91 -13.35
N ARG A 156 -9.27 -18.25 -12.66
CA ARG A 156 -9.19 -18.29 -11.18
C ARG A 156 -8.91 -16.92 -10.56
N GLY A 157 -8.59 -15.91 -11.36
CA GLY A 157 -8.22 -14.57 -10.92
C GLY A 157 -6.92 -14.54 -10.12
N THR A 158 -5.95 -15.37 -10.48
CA THR A 158 -4.67 -15.52 -9.75
C THR A 158 -4.01 -14.15 -9.60
N ASN A 159 -3.66 -13.78 -8.37
CA ASN A 159 -3.00 -12.50 -8.12
C ASN A 159 -1.58 -12.54 -8.70
N ILE A 160 -1.28 -11.60 -9.59
CA ILE A 160 0.04 -11.37 -10.14
C ILE A 160 0.57 -10.02 -9.66
N THR A 161 1.88 -9.94 -9.49
CA THR A 161 2.54 -8.77 -8.92
C THR A 161 3.16 -7.93 -10.04
N PRO A 162 3.37 -6.61 -9.85
CA PRO A 162 3.93 -5.76 -10.90
C PRO A 162 5.31 -6.20 -11.42
N ASN A 163 6.06 -6.98 -10.65
CA ASN A 163 7.37 -7.52 -11.05
C ASN A 163 7.30 -8.87 -11.81
N ASN A 164 6.11 -9.44 -11.98
CA ASN A 164 5.89 -10.70 -12.70
C ASN A 164 5.23 -10.49 -14.08
N ILE A 165 5.10 -9.23 -14.50
CA ILE A 165 4.60 -8.82 -15.81
C ILE A 165 5.58 -7.83 -16.43
N SER A 166 5.53 -7.71 -17.76
CA SER A 166 6.41 -6.84 -18.53
C SER A 166 5.67 -6.22 -19.70
N GLY A 167 6.30 -5.24 -20.36
CA GLY A 167 5.75 -4.51 -21.49
C GLY A 167 5.68 -3.01 -21.21
N ASN A 168 5.56 -2.22 -22.28
CA ASN A 168 5.65 -0.76 -22.21
C ASN A 168 4.64 -0.15 -21.22
N VAL A 169 3.40 -0.66 -21.18
CA VAL A 169 2.38 -0.19 -20.23
C VAL A 169 2.76 -0.47 -18.76
N VAL A 170 3.49 -1.55 -18.49
CA VAL A 170 4.00 -1.86 -17.15
C VAL A 170 5.10 -0.86 -16.78
N ASP A 171 5.99 -0.53 -17.72
CA ASP A 171 7.03 0.48 -17.49
C ASP A 171 6.42 1.87 -17.21
N GLU A 172 5.39 2.27 -17.95
CA GLU A 172 4.63 3.50 -17.72
C GLU A 172 3.93 3.50 -16.34
N LEU A 173 3.32 2.37 -15.94
CA LEU A 173 2.73 2.21 -14.61
C LEU A 173 3.76 2.38 -13.51
N LEU A 174 4.90 1.70 -13.65
CA LEU A 174 5.98 1.76 -12.68
C LEU A 174 6.56 3.18 -12.59
N ALA A 175 6.71 3.91 -13.70
CA ALA A 175 7.13 5.31 -13.70
C ALA A 175 6.11 6.23 -13.00
N THR A 176 4.82 6.01 -13.21
CA THR A 176 3.74 6.72 -12.53
C THR A 176 3.78 6.50 -11.01
N CYS A 177 4.02 5.26 -10.59
CA CYS A 177 4.17 4.89 -9.18
C CYS A 177 5.43 5.50 -8.54
N ASP A 178 6.56 5.55 -9.27
CA ASP A 178 7.79 6.20 -8.80
C ASP A 178 7.56 7.69 -8.57
N GLU A 179 6.84 8.34 -9.47
CA GLU A 179 6.51 9.76 -9.36
C GLU A 179 5.60 10.04 -8.17
N HIS A 180 4.60 9.19 -7.94
CA HIS A 180 3.78 9.28 -6.73
C HIS A 180 4.62 9.17 -5.45
N LEU A 181 5.58 8.22 -5.40
CA LEU A 181 6.48 8.10 -4.24
C LEU A 181 7.29 9.38 -4.01
N ARG A 182 7.85 9.97 -5.07
CA ARG A 182 8.57 11.26 -4.98
C ARG A 182 7.68 12.36 -4.42
N GLN A 183 6.45 12.48 -4.91
CA GLN A 183 5.48 13.47 -4.43
C GLN A 183 5.12 13.27 -2.96
N VAL A 184 4.92 12.03 -2.50
CA VAL A 184 4.65 11.72 -1.09
C VAL A 184 5.85 12.07 -0.21
N VAL A 185 7.07 11.70 -0.62
CA VAL A 185 8.32 12.04 0.08
C VAL A 185 8.44 13.55 0.26
N THR A 186 8.24 14.32 -0.82
CA THR A 186 8.29 15.79 -0.77
C THR A 186 7.18 16.37 0.10
N SER A 187 5.94 15.85 -0.01
CA SER A 187 4.78 16.38 0.72
C SER A 187 4.89 16.20 2.23
N LEU A 188 5.40 15.06 2.68
CA LEU A 188 5.70 14.79 4.09
C LEU A 188 7.00 15.47 4.55
N GLY A 189 7.85 15.87 3.62
CA GLY A 189 9.25 16.19 3.87
C GLY A 189 9.95 15.01 4.54
N ALA A 190 9.67 13.80 4.07
CA ALA A 190 10.24 12.56 4.59
C ALA A 190 11.70 12.44 4.17
N ASN A 191 12.55 11.95 5.06
CA ASN A 191 13.98 11.74 4.78
C ASN A 191 14.38 10.26 4.81
N LYS A 192 13.47 9.37 5.22
CA LYS A 192 13.69 7.92 5.29
C LYS A 192 12.57 7.15 4.60
N VAL A 193 12.93 6.14 3.82
CA VAL A 193 11.99 5.15 3.27
C VAL A 193 12.47 3.75 3.63
N ILE A 194 11.58 2.93 4.18
CA ILE A 194 11.84 1.54 4.52
C ILE A 194 11.03 0.68 3.56
N GLY A 195 11.70 -0.02 2.65
CA GLY A 195 11.08 -0.99 1.76
C GLY A 195 10.66 -2.24 2.53
N VAL A 196 9.35 -2.53 2.58
CA VAL A 196 8.80 -3.76 3.14
C VAL A 196 8.91 -4.86 2.09
N GLY A 197 10.05 -5.54 2.06
CA GLY A 197 10.44 -6.53 1.05
C GLY A 197 11.28 -5.95 -0.10
N LYS A 198 11.92 -6.87 -0.84
CA LYS A 198 12.94 -6.55 -1.85
C LYS A 198 12.41 -5.73 -3.03
N TYR A 199 11.17 -5.97 -3.45
CA TYR A 199 10.53 -5.15 -4.49
C TYR A 199 10.47 -3.68 -4.07
N ALA A 200 9.90 -3.40 -2.89
CA ALA A 200 9.70 -2.03 -2.43
C ALA A 200 11.02 -1.30 -2.19
N GLU A 201 12.02 -1.99 -1.65
CA GLU A 201 13.39 -1.47 -1.53
C GLU A 201 13.95 -1.07 -2.90
N SER A 202 13.91 -1.97 -3.89
CA SER A 202 14.42 -1.70 -5.24
C SER A 202 13.70 -0.52 -5.91
N ARG A 203 12.37 -0.43 -5.74
CA ARG A 203 11.59 0.70 -6.27
C ARG A 203 11.93 2.01 -5.58
N ALA A 204 12.08 2.01 -4.26
CA ALA A 204 12.49 3.21 -3.52
C ALA A 204 13.87 3.71 -3.97
N ILE A 205 14.85 2.81 -4.11
CA ILE A 205 16.20 3.14 -4.62
C ILE A 205 16.10 3.77 -6.02
N LYS A 206 15.33 3.17 -6.93
CA LYS A 206 15.18 3.67 -8.30
C LYS A 206 14.50 5.04 -8.32
N ALA A 207 13.36 5.17 -7.63
CA ALA A 207 12.53 6.38 -7.65
C ALA A 207 13.20 7.60 -7.01
N LEU A 208 14.04 7.36 -6.00
CA LEU A 208 14.70 8.38 -5.18
C LEU A 208 16.21 8.47 -5.45
N SER A 209 16.68 7.90 -6.55
CA SER A 209 18.07 8.03 -7.00
C SER A 209 18.45 9.51 -7.13
N GLY A 210 19.62 9.89 -6.60
CA GLY A 210 20.10 11.27 -6.60
C GLY A 210 19.52 12.18 -5.50
N THR A 211 18.64 11.65 -4.64
CA THR A 211 18.15 12.37 -3.45
C THR A 211 19.02 12.07 -2.21
N GLN A 212 18.83 12.83 -1.13
CA GLN A 212 19.49 12.58 0.17
C GLN A 212 18.67 11.63 1.08
N ASN A 213 17.65 10.96 0.54
CA ASN A 213 16.80 10.07 1.32
C ASN A 213 17.56 8.80 1.74
N THR A 214 17.44 8.43 3.01
CA THR A 214 17.95 7.15 3.52
C THR A 214 16.99 6.04 3.14
N ILE A 215 17.47 5.02 2.41
CA ILE A 215 16.67 3.85 2.05
C ILE A 215 17.14 2.65 2.88
N LEU A 216 16.23 2.09 3.67
CA LEU A 216 16.42 0.84 4.42
C LEU A 216 15.44 -0.21 3.91
N SER A 217 15.57 -1.43 4.40
CA SER A 217 14.60 -2.50 4.13
C SER A 217 14.35 -3.38 5.34
N CYS A 218 13.17 -3.99 5.35
CA CYS A 218 12.83 -5.09 6.24
C CYS A 218 12.21 -6.22 5.44
N TRP A 219 12.11 -7.40 6.05
CA TRP A 219 11.46 -8.55 5.45
C TRP A 219 9.95 -8.31 5.31
N HIS A 220 9.37 -8.86 4.24
CA HIS A 220 7.92 -8.77 4.05
C HIS A 220 7.17 -9.67 5.06
N PRO A 221 6.08 -9.22 5.70
CA PRO A 221 5.30 -10.00 6.68
C PRO A 221 4.47 -11.15 6.10
N SER A 222 4.73 -11.56 4.86
CA SER A 222 3.87 -12.53 4.15
C SER A 222 3.91 -13.89 4.83
N PRO A 223 2.76 -14.56 5.06
CA PRO A 223 2.77 -15.95 5.53
C PRO A 223 3.46 -16.91 4.55
N ALA A 224 3.64 -16.52 3.28
CA ALA A 224 4.41 -17.30 2.32
C ALA A 224 5.94 -17.23 2.53
N SER A 225 6.43 -16.29 3.35
CA SER A 225 7.86 -16.12 3.63
C SER A 225 8.27 -16.98 4.84
N PRO A 226 9.22 -17.93 4.68
CA PRO A 226 9.77 -18.69 5.81
C PRO A 226 10.36 -17.79 6.90
N LEU A 227 11.04 -16.72 6.49
CA LEU A 227 11.62 -15.73 7.39
C LEU A 227 10.55 -15.00 8.23
N ALA A 228 9.36 -14.77 7.66
CA ALA A 228 8.25 -14.12 8.37
C ALA A 228 7.59 -15.02 9.42
N ASN A 229 7.79 -16.35 9.33
CA ASN A 229 7.15 -17.33 10.19
C ASN A 229 8.12 -17.97 11.21
N ARG A 230 9.44 -17.81 11.00
CA ARG A 230 10.48 -18.37 11.87
C ARG A 230 10.28 -17.92 13.33
N ASN A 231 10.42 -18.84 14.26
CA ASN A 231 10.21 -18.62 15.71
C ASN A 231 8.86 -17.94 16.03
N GLY A 232 7.77 -18.35 15.37
CA GLY A 232 6.46 -17.72 15.55
C GLY A 232 6.42 -16.25 15.10
N GLY A 233 7.27 -15.90 14.13
CA GLY A 233 7.44 -14.55 13.61
C GLY A 233 8.26 -13.60 14.49
N ALA A 234 8.93 -14.09 15.54
CA ALA A 234 9.77 -13.27 16.41
C ALA A 234 10.89 -12.57 15.63
N ASP A 235 11.56 -13.31 14.75
CA ASP A 235 12.67 -12.81 13.95
C ASP A 235 12.24 -11.73 12.96
N TRP A 236 11.03 -11.87 12.40
CA TRP A 236 10.46 -10.83 11.55
C TRP A 236 10.17 -9.56 12.34
N ARG A 237 9.62 -9.69 13.57
CA ARG A 237 9.39 -8.55 14.46
C ARG A 237 10.70 -7.85 14.82
N GLU A 238 11.74 -8.61 15.19
CA GLU A 238 13.07 -8.05 15.46
C GLU A 238 13.64 -7.32 14.23
N ASN A 239 13.55 -7.93 13.05
CA ASN A 239 14.05 -7.35 11.82
C ASN A 239 13.40 -6.00 11.46
N ILE A 240 12.07 -5.87 11.59
CA ILE A 240 11.39 -4.59 11.33
C ILE A 240 11.65 -3.58 12.45
N LEU A 241 11.67 -4.00 13.72
CA LEU A 241 11.92 -3.11 14.86
C LEU A 241 13.32 -2.47 14.82
N ALA A 242 14.31 -3.18 14.27
CA ALA A 242 15.67 -2.67 14.12
C ALA A 242 15.81 -1.48 13.15
N VAL A 243 14.85 -1.29 12.24
CA VAL A 243 14.90 -0.23 11.22
C VAL A 243 13.85 0.87 11.44
N LEU A 244 12.86 0.63 12.29
CA LEU A 244 11.85 1.60 12.67
C LEU A 244 12.46 2.73 13.53
N PRO A 245 11.99 3.99 13.40
CA PRO A 245 12.39 5.08 14.28
C PRO A 245 11.96 4.84 15.72
#